data_AF-A0A6P8CHI7-F1
#
_entry.id   AF-A0A6P8CHI7-F1
#
_cell.length_a   1.000
_cell.length_b   1.000
_cell.length_c   1.000
_cell.angle_alpha   90.00
_cell.angle_beta   90.00
_cell.angle_gamma   90.00
#
_symmetry.space_group_name_H-M   'P 1'
#
loop_
_entity.id
_entity.type
_entity.pdbx_description
1 polymer ?
#
loop_
_entity_poly.entity_id
_entity_poly.type
_entity_poly.pdbx_seq_one_letter_code
_entity_poly.pdbx_strand_id
1 'polypeptide(L)'
;MKFAWRIQRFSRLTERKYYSDDFTAGGCKWRLLVFPKGNNADSVSIYLDVPDASTLPSGWRREAQFSLIMVNQNQRSSSTRRETRHTFTAREADWGFTSFKPLAELHTHMNGFLLNDTLIVEAEVDVLDGHPPVIVPEADHSLPDTEPLVVTETNRFESFFSELKEFIITTENSAAREGSGSNSTENDQMVHLISGSLSLEEVEKAKQSLKECLSDLFKLNMKDRLSAALLTLSHAEVGLSSDQQKSIKAFRENFEDFISDFLTFEQDNAEFELQKLARDQVFSSVKKNHEIHLSNRQLLESLDAEEEELKKRMGEVKMRKEKLISDWEILMTESGEAKSNYTAQEKKLAVVEEKKRIAEERMSRSTMAWSSLKAQFV
;
A
#
# COMPACT_ATOMS: atom_id res chain seq x y z
N MET A 1 9.68 16.80 -23.08
CA MET A 1 10.48 17.94 -22.53
C MET A 1 11.81 17.43 -22.02
N LYS A 2 12.88 18.23 -22.12
CA LYS A 2 14.23 17.88 -21.63
C LYS A 2 14.66 18.81 -20.49
N PHE A 3 15.14 18.23 -19.40
CA PHE A 3 15.70 18.93 -18.24
C PHE A 3 17.11 18.42 -17.94
N ALA A 4 17.98 19.29 -17.43
CA ALA A 4 19.36 18.94 -17.10
C ALA A 4 19.75 19.50 -15.73
N TRP A 5 20.27 18.64 -14.87
CA TRP A 5 20.72 18.98 -13.53
C TRP A 5 22.23 18.80 -13.41
N ARG A 6 22.92 19.87 -13.01
CA ARG A 6 24.36 19.89 -12.78
C ARG A 6 24.63 19.81 -11.28
N ILE A 7 25.12 18.67 -10.82
CA ILE A 7 25.41 18.40 -9.41
C ILE A 7 26.89 18.69 -9.17
N GLN A 8 27.18 19.86 -8.62
CA GLN A 8 28.56 20.27 -8.29
C GLN A 8 29.00 19.68 -6.95
N ARG A 9 30.32 19.52 -6.78
CA ARG A 9 30.94 18.97 -5.57
C ARG A 9 30.38 17.59 -5.21
N PHE A 10 30.14 16.76 -6.22
CA PHE A 10 29.42 15.47 -6.09
C PHE A 10 30.08 14.55 -5.05
N SER A 11 31.41 14.49 -5.02
CA SER A 11 32.17 13.70 -4.04
C SER A 11 31.96 14.15 -2.59
N ARG A 12 31.53 15.40 -2.37
CA ARG A 12 31.33 16.00 -1.05
C ARG A 12 29.90 15.86 -0.54
N LEU A 13 29.00 15.25 -1.30
CA LEU A 13 27.62 15.04 -0.91
C LEU A 13 27.54 14.06 0.27
N THR A 14 27.01 14.53 1.40
CA THR A 14 26.92 13.77 2.66
C THR A 14 25.56 13.13 2.87
N GLU A 15 24.47 13.82 2.49
CA GLU A 15 23.11 13.30 2.62
C GLU A 15 22.85 12.06 1.75
N ARG A 16 21.83 11.29 2.15
CA ARG A 16 21.46 10.04 1.47
C ARG A 16 20.91 10.29 0.07
N LYS A 17 20.14 11.36 -0.11
CA LYS A 17 19.45 11.69 -1.36
C LYS A 17 19.43 13.19 -1.62
N TYR A 18 19.37 13.58 -2.89
CA TYR A 18 19.30 14.97 -3.34
C TYR A 18 18.25 15.13 -4.42
N TYR A 19 17.63 16.30 -4.43
CA TYR A 19 16.61 16.69 -5.39
C TYR A 19 17.12 17.81 -6.29
N SER A 20 16.73 17.79 -7.56
CA SER A 20 16.90 18.96 -8.44
C SER A 20 15.84 20.02 -8.16
N ASP A 21 15.97 21.17 -8.82
CA ASP A 21 14.85 22.10 -8.99
C ASP A 21 13.70 21.41 -9.75
N ASP A 22 12.48 21.88 -9.48
CA ASP A 22 11.28 21.43 -10.15
C ASP A 22 11.26 21.91 -11.62
N PHE A 23 10.78 21.06 -12.51
CA PHE A 23 10.52 21.39 -13.91
C PHE A 23 9.16 20.86 -14.35
N THR A 24 8.58 21.47 -15.38
CA THR A 24 7.24 21.09 -15.87
C THR A 24 7.35 20.33 -17.19
N ALA A 25 6.67 19.20 -17.33
CA ALA A 25 6.54 18.46 -18.58
C ALA A 25 5.12 17.90 -18.68
N GLY A 26 4.45 18.09 -19.82
CA GLY A 26 3.06 17.66 -20.02
C GLY A 26 2.07 18.26 -19.01
N GLY A 27 2.29 19.52 -18.60
CA GLY A 27 1.47 20.21 -17.60
C GLY A 27 1.65 19.72 -16.16
N CYS A 28 2.53 18.74 -15.92
CA CYS A 28 2.82 18.18 -14.60
C CYS A 28 4.19 18.63 -14.11
N LYS A 29 4.34 18.83 -12.79
CA LYS A 29 5.63 19.09 -12.15
C LYS A 29 6.40 17.79 -11.93
N TRP A 30 7.71 17.86 -12.12
CA TRP A 30 8.67 16.77 -11.97
C TRP A 30 9.95 17.30 -11.35
N ARG A 31 10.74 16.43 -10.72
CA ARG A 31 12.13 16.71 -10.32
C ARG A 31 12.97 15.45 -10.44
N LEU A 32 14.28 15.61 -10.54
CA LEU A 32 15.23 14.51 -10.44
C LEU A 32 15.54 14.20 -8.98
N LEU A 33 15.61 12.92 -8.65
CA LEU A 33 16.02 12.40 -7.35
C LEU A 33 17.25 11.51 -7.54
N VAL A 34 18.36 11.85 -6.87
CA VAL A 34 19.62 11.10 -6.95
C VAL A 34 20.05 10.61 -5.58
N PHE A 35 20.51 9.36 -5.52
CA PHE A 35 21.20 8.79 -4.36
C PHE A 35 22.69 8.64 -4.73
N PRO A 36 23.56 9.59 -4.32
CA PRO A 36 24.95 9.63 -4.79
C PRO A 36 25.77 8.40 -4.38
N LYS A 37 25.44 7.80 -3.24
CA LYS A 37 26.08 6.60 -2.67
C LYS A 37 25.24 5.32 -2.85
N GLY A 38 24.18 5.43 -3.65
CA GLY A 38 23.22 4.35 -3.93
C GLY A 38 22.07 4.22 -2.93
N ASN A 39 21.05 3.50 -3.38
CA ASN A 39 19.86 3.16 -2.63
C ASN A 39 19.79 1.64 -2.43
N ASN A 40 20.50 1.13 -1.41
CA ASN A 40 20.70 -0.32 -1.19
C ASN A 40 21.44 -1.03 -2.36
N ALA A 41 22.29 -0.30 -3.10
CA ALA A 41 23.11 -0.83 -4.19
C ALA A 41 24.46 -0.08 -4.29
N ASP A 42 25.52 -0.74 -4.75
CA ASP A 42 26.86 -0.14 -4.97
C ASP A 42 26.94 0.65 -6.30
N SER A 43 25.92 1.46 -6.56
CA SER A 43 25.74 2.23 -7.80
C SER A 43 25.01 3.52 -7.50
N VAL A 44 25.27 4.59 -8.26
CA VAL A 44 24.42 5.78 -8.22
C VAL A 44 23.01 5.38 -8.66
N SER A 45 22.02 5.80 -7.88
CA SER A 45 20.61 5.62 -8.21
C SER A 45 20.01 6.93 -8.69
N ILE A 46 19.20 6.87 -9.75
CA ILE A 46 18.56 8.05 -10.35
C ILE A 46 17.08 7.74 -10.60
N TYR A 47 16.22 8.65 -10.17
CA TYR A 47 14.76 8.55 -10.27
C TYR A 47 14.18 9.87 -10.79
N LEU A 48 13.02 9.77 -11.43
CA LEU A 48 12.11 10.89 -11.66
C LEU A 48 11.08 10.89 -10.53
N ASP A 49 10.80 12.05 -9.95
CA ASP A 49 9.92 12.21 -8.78
C ASP A 49 8.87 13.30 -9.01
N VAL A 50 7.71 13.16 -8.37
CA VAL A 50 6.61 14.11 -8.40
C VAL A 50 6.66 15.00 -7.14
N PRO A 51 7.14 16.26 -7.24
CA PRO A 51 7.43 17.09 -6.06
C PRO A 51 6.18 17.44 -5.24
N ASP A 52 5.03 17.51 -5.89
CA ASP A 52 3.74 17.90 -5.33
C ASP A 52 2.86 16.70 -4.95
N ALA A 53 3.40 15.48 -4.95
CA ALA A 53 2.65 14.23 -4.77
C ALA A 53 1.71 14.20 -3.55
N SER A 54 2.15 14.79 -2.43
CA SER A 54 1.37 14.86 -1.17
C SER A 54 0.25 15.90 -1.18
N THR A 55 0.33 16.87 -2.09
CA THR A 55 -0.65 17.96 -2.22
C THR A 55 -1.68 17.71 -3.32
N LEU A 56 -1.45 16.70 -4.17
CA LEU A 56 -2.35 16.35 -5.24
C LEU A 56 -3.63 15.65 -4.71
N PRO A 57 -4.77 15.78 -5.41
CA PRO A 57 -6.02 15.14 -5.00
C PRO A 57 -5.89 13.63 -4.81
N SER A 58 -6.65 13.08 -3.87
CA SER A 58 -6.70 11.62 -3.66
C SER A 58 -7.06 10.89 -4.95
N GLY A 59 -6.28 9.87 -5.30
CA GLY A 59 -6.47 9.08 -6.53
C GLY A 59 -5.82 9.67 -7.79
N TRP A 60 -4.96 10.69 -7.67
CA TRP A 60 -4.21 11.20 -8.81
C TRP A 60 -3.34 10.12 -9.46
N ARG A 61 -3.22 10.19 -10.79
CA ARG A 61 -2.32 9.34 -11.58
C ARG A 61 -1.68 10.17 -12.70
N ARG A 62 -0.40 9.94 -12.99
CA ARG A 62 0.32 10.54 -14.14
C ARG A 62 1.06 9.42 -14.87
N GLU A 63 0.64 9.07 -16.09
CA GLU A 63 1.42 8.14 -16.92
C GLU A 63 2.48 8.92 -17.70
N ALA A 64 3.74 8.52 -17.57
CA ALA A 64 4.83 9.13 -18.32
C ALA A 64 5.80 8.08 -18.85
N GLN A 65 6.26 8.30 -20.07
CA GLN A 65 7.43 7.65 -20.66
C GLN A 65 8.61 8.61 -20.54
N PHE A 66 9.70 8.15 -19.94
CA PHE A 66 10.84 9.02 -19.70
C PHE A 66 12.18 8.30 -19.84
N SER A 67 13.19 9.08 -20.23
CA SER A 67 14.58 8.67 -20.26
C SER A 67 15.38 9.43 -19.22
N LEU A 68 16.16 8.71 -18.42
CA LEU A 68 17.17 9.27 -17.52
C LEU A 68 18.54 9.05 -18.15
N ILE A 69 19.36 10.10 -18.18
CA ILE A 69 20.64 10.11 -18.90
C ILE A 69 21.72 10.64 -17.96
N MET A 70 22.75 9.84 -17.71
CA MET A 70 23.99 10.30 -17.08
C MET A 70 24.98 10.71 -18.17
N VAL A 71 25.29 12.01 -18.24
CA VAL A 71 26.05 12.58 -19.35
C VAL A 71 27.54 12.27 -19.18
N ASN A 72 28.13 11.70 -20.23
CA ASN A 72 29.57 11.66 -20.37
C ASN A 72 30.04 13.01 -20.92
N GLN A 73 30.79 13.76 -20.11
CA GLN A 73 31.19 15.13 -20.38
C GLN A 73 32.39 15.22 -21.33
N ASN A 74 33.15 14.13 -21.50
CA ASN A 74 34.24 14.05 -22.49
C ASN A 74 33.68 13.73 -23.88
N GLN A 75 32.73 12.80 -23.95
CA GLN A 75 32.10 12.36 -25.20
C GLN A 75 30.62 12.08 -24.98
N ARG A 76 29.75 13.02 -25.40
CA ARG A 76 28.31 12.92 -25.14
C ARG A 76 27.65 11.68 -25.75
N SER A 77 28.16 11.15 -26.86
CA SER A 77 27.65 9.91 -27.46
C SER A 77 27.86 8.67 -26.57
N SER A 78 28.79 8.75 -25.61
CA SER A 78 29.09 7.69 -24.64
C SER A 78 28.33 7.88 -23.31
N SER A 79 27.31 8.72 -23.29
CA SER A 79 26.43 8.92 -22.13
C SER A 79 25.61 7.65 -21.85
N THR A 80 25.35 7.38 -20.58
CA THR A 80 24.51 6.23 -20.18
C THR A 80 23.05 6.67 -20.18
N ARG A 81 22.23 6.15 -21.10
CA ARG A 81 20.79 6.39 -21.19
C ARG A 81 20.02 5.16 -20.74
N ARG A 82 18.98 5.35 -19.93
CA ARG A 82 17.97 4.33 -19.63
C ARG A 82 16.58 4.91 -19.75
N GLU A 83 15.67 4.14 -20.31
CA GLU A 83 14.31 4.55 -20.61
C GLU A 83 13.31 3.61 -19.93
N THR A 84 12.20 4.17 -19.48
CA THR A 84 11.11 3.40 -18.88
C THR A 84 9.78 4.15 -19.05
N ARG A 85 8.69 3.44 -18.79
CA ARG A 85 7.33 3.96 -18.73
C ARG A 85 6.75 3.57 -17.39
N HIS A 86 6.08 4.52 -16.73
CA HIS A 86 5.48 4.28 -15.43
C HIS A 86 4.25 5.16 -15.20
N THR A 87 3.34 4.68 -14.35
CA THR A 87 2.16 5.41 -13.90
C THR A 87 2.36 5.84 -12.46
N PHE A 88 2.74 7.10 -12.28
CA PHE A 88 2.99 7.69 -10.97
C PHE A 88 1.70 7.85 -10.20
N THR A 89 1.74 7.54 -8.90
CA THR A 89 0.60 7.64 -7.97
C THR A 89 1.07 8.15 -6.62
N ALA A 90 0.15 8.38 -5.67
CA ALA A 90 0.51 8.76 -4.31
C ALA A 90 1.43 7.74 -3.60
N ARG A 91 1.36 6.45 -3.96
CA ARG A 91 2.21 5.38 -3.38
C ARG A 91 3.54 5.22 -4.09
N GLU A 92 3.56 5.52 -5.38
CA GLU A 92 4.71 5.39 -6.27
C GLU A 92 4.96 6.75 -6.93
N ALA A 93 5.35 7.72 -6.10
CA ALA A 93 5.57 9.11 -6.53
C ALA A 93 6.92 9.31 -7.25
N ASP A 94 7.84 8.36 -7.06
CA ASP A 94 9.12 8.30 -7.77
C ASP A 94 9.32 6.96 -8.47
N TRP A 95 10.01 7.00 -9.62
CA TRP A 95 10.35 5.81 -10.39
C TRP A 95 11.65 6.00 -11.15
N GLY A 96 12.43 4.92 -11.30
CA GLY A 96 13.75 5.01 -11.90
C GLY A 96 14.60 3.76 -11.73
N PHE A 97 15.91 3.95 -11.59
CA PHE A 97 16.86 2.86 -11.60
C PHE A 97 17.77 2.90 -10.37
N THR A 98 17.61 1.90 -9.50
CA THR A 98 18.43 1.71 -8.30
C THR A 98 19.92 1.51 -8.63
N SER A 99 20.23 0.75 -9.68
CA SER A 99 21.60 0.53 -10.15
C SER A 99 21.82 1.21 -11.51
N PHE A 100 21.94 2.54 -11.53
CA PHE A 100 22.10 3.30 -12.77
C PHE A 100 23.53 3.20 -13.33
N LYS A 101 24.53 3.53 -12.50
CA LYS A 101 25.96 3.45 -12.84
C LYS A 101 26.79 3.03 -11.62
N PRO A 102 27.67 2.02 -11.72
CA PRO A 102 28.53 1.61 -10.61
C PRO A 102 29.40 2.75 -10.09
N LEU A 103 29.53 2.86 -8.75
CA LEU A 103 30.33 3.92 -8.13
C LEU A 103 31.81 3.84 -8.56
N ALA A 104 32.34 2.62 -8.70
CA ALA A 104 33.71 2.38 -9.18
C ALA A 104 33.95 2.94 -10.59
N GLU A 105 32.98 2.79 -11.49
CA GLU A 105 33.07 3.35 -12.84
C GLU A 105 32.91 4.86 -12.86
N LEU A 106 32.07 5.41 -11.97
CA LEU A 106 31.81 6.85 -11.92
C LEU A 106 33.04 7.65 -11.47
N HIS A 107 33.74 7.17 -10.43
CA HIS A 107 34.90 7.85 -9.86
C HIS A 107 36.18 7.70 -10.68
N THR A 108 36.17 6.85 -11.72
CA THR A 108 37.29 6.73 -12.63
C THR A 108 37.34 7.94 -13.57
N HIS A 109 38.31 8.84 -13.37
CA HIS A 109 38.46 10.08 -14.15
C HIS A 109 38.45 9.87 -15.68
N MET A 110 38.96 8.72 -16.15
CA MET A 110 39.01 8.40 -17.59
C MET A 110 37.62 8.15 -18.21
N ASN A 111 36.60 7.82 -17.41
CA ASN A 111 35.27 7.48 -17.92
C ASN A 111 34.42 8.72 -18.26
N GLY A 112 34.85 9.93 -17.89
CA GLY A 112 34.26 11.19 -18.35
C GLY A 112 32.90 11.58 -17.75
N PHE A 113 32.34 10.79 -16.82
CA PHE A 113 31.06 11.12 -16.17
C PHE A 113 31.21 12.19 -15.09
N LEU A 114 32.30 12.16 -14.33
CA LEU A 114 32.59 13.12 -13.27
C LEU A 114 33.77 14.03 -13.69
N LEU A 115 33.46 15.24 -14.16
CA LEU A 115 34.45 16.25 -14.58
C LEU A 115 34.42 17.43 -13.62
N ASN A 116 35.58 17.83 -13.07
CA ASN A 116 35.70 18.88 -12.05
C ASN A 116 34.73 18.66 -10.87
N ASP A 117 34.64 17.41 -10.40
CA ASP A 117 33.71 16.97 -9.35
C ASP A 117 32.24 17.38 -9.60
N THR A 118 31.85 17.44 -10.88
CA THR A 118 30.49 17.78 -11.32
C THR A 118 29.91 16.60 -12.09
N LEU A 119 28.74 16.13 -11.67
CA LEU A 119 27.92 15.14 -12.38
C LEU A 119 26.80 15.85 -13.12
N ILE A 120 26.47 15.43 -14.35
CA ILE A 120 25.32 15.96 -15.09
C ILE A 120 24.33 14.83 -15.36
N VAL A 121 23.09 15.04 -14.92
CA VAL A 121 21.97 14.13 -15.14
C VAL A 121 20.93 14.86 -15.98
N GLU A 122 20.44 14.25 -17.05
CA GLU A 122 19.35 14.77 -17.87
C GLU A 122 18.11 13.87 -17.75
N ALA A 123 16.93 14.47 -17.81
CA ALA A 123 15.65 13.80 -17.91
C ALA A 123 14.95 14.23 -19.21
N GLU A 124 14.47 13.27 -19.99
CA GLU A 124 13.56 13.50 -21.12
C GLU A 124 12.22 12.86 -20.76
N VAL A 125 11.17 13.67 -20.57
CA VAL A 125 9.86 13.21 -20.08
C VAL A 125 8.78 13.51 -21.12
N ASP A 126 7.95 12.50 -21.40
CA ASP A 126 6.76 12.56 -22.22
C ASP A 126 5.55 12.03 -21.43
N VAL A 127 4.51 12.84 -21.27
CA VAL A 127 3.33 12.51 -20.44
C VAL A 127 2.22 12.05 -21.35
N LEU A 128 1.67 10.87 -21.07
CA LEU A 128 0.86 10.11 -22.02
C LEU A 128 -0.65 10.19 -21.78
N ASP A 129 -1.10 10.69 -20.62
CA ASP A 129 -2.52 10.89 -20.36
C ASP A 129 -2.78 12.11 -19.47
N GLY A 130 -3.47 13.09 -20.04
CA GLY A 130 -3.85 14.36 -19.42
C GLY A 130 -5.35 14.39 -19.13
N HIS A 131 -5.73 14.09 -17.88
CA HIS A 131 -6.92 14.68 -17.29
C HIS A 131 -6.47 15.69 -16.23
N PRO A 132 -6.64 17.01 -16.46
CA PRO A 132 -6.41 17.99 -15.41
C PRO A 132 -7.46 17.76 -14.31
N PRO A 133 -7.08 17.73 -13.02
CA PRO A 133 -8.08 17.77 -11.95
C PRO A 133 -8.87 19.07 -12.08
N VAL A 134 -10.18 18.95 -12.16
CA VAL A 134 -11.13 20.07 -12.09
C VAL A 134 -10.82 20.86 -10.81
N ILE A 135 -10.37 22.10 -10.98
CA ILE A 135 -10.25 23.07 -9.89
C ILE A 135 -11.69 23.45 -9.51
N VAL A 136 -12.14 23.01 -8.34
CA VAL A 136 -13.32 23.58 -7.69
C VAL A 136 -12.83 24.76 -6.84
N PRO A 137 -13.40 25.98 -6.96
CA PRO A 137 -12.92 27.13 -6.20
C PRO A 137 -13.33 27.04 -4.72
N GLU A 138 -12.33 27.31 -3.87
CA GLU A 138 -12.35 27.95 -2.54
C GLU A 138 -13.49 27.67 -1.56
N ALA A 139 -13.11 27.14 -0.39
CA ALA A 139 -13.61 27.65 0.88
C ALA A 139 -12.41 28.03 1.76
N ASP A 140 -12.30 29.34 1.95
CA ASP A 140 -11.44 30.07 2.87
C ASP A 140 -11.53 29.52 4.30
N HIS A 141 -10.43 28.97 4.83
CA HIS A 141 -10.18 28.94 6.28
C HIS A 141 -8.66 29.01 6.55
N SER A 142 -8.24 30.21 6.91
CA SER A 142 -6.96 30.59 7.51
C SER A 142 -6.40 29.58 8.52
N LEU A 143 -5.17 29.15 8.27
CA LEU A 143 -4.25 28.49 9.22
C LEU A 143 -3.99 29.35 10.46
N PRO A 144 -3.64 28.72 11.58
CA PRO A 144 -2.49 29.15 12.36
C PRO A 144 -1.34 28.15 12.18
N ASP A 145 -0.15 28.71 11.97
CA ASP A 145 1.12 28.00 11.93
C ASP A 145 1.26 27.05 13.13
N THR A 146 1.32 25.76 12.85
CA THR A 146 1.87 24.76 13.77
C THR A 146 2.83 23.90 12.96
N GLU A 147 4.04 23.71 13.49
CA GLU A 147 5.13 22.92 12.91
C GLU A 147 4.63 21.58 12.32
N PRO A 148 5.25 21.08 11.23
CA PRO A 148 4.75 19.89 10.55
C PRO A 148 5.00 18.66 11.42
N LEU A 149 3.97 18.27 12.17
CA LEU A 149 3.86 16.93 12.73
C LEU A 149 3.87 15.96 11.55
N VAL A 150 4.85 15.06 11.57
CA VAL A 150 4.94 13.92 10.66
C VAL A 150 3.68 13.08 10.85
N VAL A 151 2.64 13.35 10.04
CA VAL A 151 1.49 12.47 9.90
C VAL A 151 1.99 11.27 9.10
N THR A 152 2.50 10.26 9.80
CA THR A 152 2.71 8.94 9.21
C THR A 152 1.35 8.44 8.72
N GLU A 153 1.29 7.74 7.58
CA GLU A 153 0.04 7.18 7.06
C GLU A 153 -0.72 6.35 8.10
N THR A 154 0.00 5.74 9.05
CA THR A 154 -0.53 5.07 10.24
C THR A 154 -1.45 5.95 11.09
N ASN A 155 -1.14 7.24 11.31
CA ASN A 155 -2.00 8.13 12.11
C ASN A 155 -3.34 8.45 11.42
N ARG A 156 -3.34 8.55 10.09
CA ARG A 156 -4.56 8.76 9.31
C ARG A 156 -5.43 7.50 9.27
N PHE A 157 -4.81 6.33 9.13
CA PHE A 157 -5.49 5.04 9.18
C PHE A 157 -6.08 4.75 10.57
N GLU A 158 -5.34 5.01 11.64
CA GLU A 158 -5.80 4.83 13.02
C GLU A 158 -6.99 5.75 13.38
N SER A 159 -6.97 7.01 12.92
CA SER A 159 -8.11 7.92 13.07
C SER A 159 -9.36 7.38 12.40
N PHE A 160 -9.23 6.95 11.13
CA PHE A 160 -10.34 6.38 10.36
C PHE A 160 -10.95 5.15 11.03
N PHE A 161 -10.12 4.20 11.49
CA PHE A 161 -10.62 2.99 12.13
C PHE A 161 -11.12 3.21 13.57
N SER A 162 -10.69 4.29 14.23
CA SER A 162 -11.26 4.74 15.51
C SER A 162 -12.66 5.32 15.33
N GLU A 163 -12.86 6.16 14.32
CA GLU A 163 -14.19 6.67 13.94
C GLU A 163 -15.13 5.52 13.53
N LEU A 164 -14.62 4.56 12.76
CA LEU A 164 -15.36 3.37 12.34
C LEU A 164 -15.78 2.50 13.52
N LYS A 165 -14.95 2.40 14.57
CA LYS A 165 -15.28 1.68 15.80
C LYS A 165 -16.46 2.31 16.53
N GLU A 166 -16.44 3.63 16.71
CA GLU A 166 -17.55 4.38 17.33
C GLU A 166 -18.84 4.25 16.51
N PHE A 167 -18.75 4.27 15.19
CA PHE A 167 -19.88 4.02 14.28
C PHE A 167 -20.49 2.62 14.49
N ILE A 168 -19.68 1.57 14.57
CA ILE A 168 -20.16 0.19 14.80
C ILE A 168 -20.91 0.10 16.14
N ILE A 169 -20.33 0.64 17.22
CA ILE A 169 -20.92 0.62 18.56
C ILE A 169 -22.27 1.35 18.57
N THR A 170 -22.33 2.53 17.95
CA THR A 170 -23.56 3.34 17.89
C THR A 170 -24.67 2.62 17.10
N THR A 171 -24.31 1.95 16.02
CA THR A 171 -25.25 1.22 15.16
C THR A 171 -25.78 -0.05 15.84
N GLU A 172 -24.93 -0.85 16.49
CA GLU A 172 -25.35 -2.06 17.21
C GLU A 172 -26.34 -1.75 18.36
N ASN A 173 -26.14 -0.63 19.06
CA ASN A 173 -27.04 -0.17 20.12
C ASN A 173 -28.42 0.28 19.58
N SER A 174 -28.49 0.69 18.31
CA SER A 174 -29.75 1.11 17.67
C SER A 174 -30.57 -0.08 17.15
N ALA A 175 -29.91 -1.13 16.66
CA ALA A 175 -30.56 -2.32 16.08
C ALA A 175 -31.27 -3.21 17.11
N ALA A 176 -30.89 -3.14 18.39
CA ALA A 176 -31.50 -3.93 19.47
C ALA A 176 -32.95 -3.53 19.83
N ARG A 177 -33.51 -2.49 19.19
CA ARG A 177 -34.86 -1.95 19.47
C ARG A 177 -35.96 -2.38 18.49
N GLU A 178 -35.62 -2.95 17.34
CA GLU A 178 -36.58 -3.18 16.26
C GLU A 178 -36.50 -4.63 15.74
N GLY A 179 -37.38 -5.49 16.23
CA GLY A 179 -37.51 -6.85 15.71
C GLY A 179 -38.93 -7.38 15.85
N SER A 180 -39.55 -7.69 14.71
CA SER A 180 -40.28 -8.94 14.44
C SER A 180 -41.30 -8.75 13.31
N GLY A 181 -41.27 -9.62 12.30
CA GLY A 181 -42.27 -9.65 11.24
C GLY A 181 -42.04 -10.81 10.27
N SER A 182 -42.77 -11.90 10.49
CA SER A 182 -42.68 -13.20 9.83
C SER A 182 -43.45 -13.28 8.50
N ASN A 183 -42.89 -14.03 7.55
CA ASN A 183 -43.49 -14.38 6.26
C ASN A 183 -44.54 -15.50 6.36
N SER A 184 -45.56 -15.46 5.50
CA SER A 184 -46.26 -16.67 5.04
C SER A 184 -46.84 -16.53 3.63
N THR A 185 -46.95 -17.69 2.98
CA THR A 185 -46.98 -18.00 1.56
C THR A 185 -48.40 -18.16 0.96
N GLU A 186 -48.44 -18.20 -0.38
CA GLU A 186 -49.19 -19.14 -1.26
C GLU A 186 -50.46 -18.71 -2.04
N ASN A 187 -50.28 -18.79 -3.37
CA ASN A 187 -51.06 -19.41 -4.45
C ASN A 187 -52.37 -18.86 -5.06
N ASP A 188 -52.39 -18.99 -6.40
CA ASP A 188 -53.37 -18.66 -7.44
C ASP A 188 -54.56 -19.65 -7.59
N GLN A 189 -55.72 -19.17 -8.08
CA GLN A 189 -56.38 -19.62 -9.34
C GLN A 189 -57.82 -19.07 -9.59
N MET A 190 -57.96 -18.34 -10.72
CA MET A 190 -58.90 -18.42 -11.86
C MET A 190 -60.47 -18.60 -11.76
N VAL A 191 -61.19 -17.50 -12.12
CA VAL A 191 -62.31 -17.25 -13.09
C VAL A 191 -63.58 -18.15 -13.18
N HIS A 192 -64.80 -17.55 -13.08
CA HIS A 192 -65.84 -17.49 -14.16
C HIS A 192 -67.09 -16.61 -13.86
N LEU A 193 -67.62 -15.96 -14.91
CA LEU A 193 -68.85 -15.12 -14.99
C LEU A 193 -70.16 -15.94 -14.98
N ILE A 194 -71.29 -15.36 -14.50
CA ILE A 194 -72.62 -15.30 -15.18
C ILE A 194 -73.63 -14.44 -14.40
N SER A 195 -74.48 -13.73 -15.16
CA SER A 195 -75.60 -12.88 -14.78
C SER A 195 -76.85 -13.69 -14.40
N GLY A 196 -77.44 -13.40 -13.24
CA GLY A 196 -78.73 -13.93 -12.74
C GLY A 196 -79.09 -13.23 -11.42
N SER A 197 -80.38 -13.08 -11.11
CA SER A 197 -80.82 -12.44 -9.85
C SER A 197 -80.16 -13.11 -8.65
N LEU A 198 -79.41 -12.33 -7.86
CA LEU A 198 -78.57 -12.82 -6.75
C LEU A 198 -79.40 -13.59 -5.72
N SER A 199 -79.07 -14.85 -5.54
CA SER A 199 -79.62 -15.71 -4.48
C SER A 199 -79.04 -15.34 -3.11
N LEU A 200 -79.79 -15.60 -2.04
CA LEU A 200 -79.34 -15.37 -0.66
C LEU A 200 -78.01 -16.08 -0.35
N GLU A 201 -77.76 -17.22 -1.00
CA GLU A 201 -76.53 -18.01 -0.84
C GLU A 201 -75.31 -17.33 -1.47
N GLU A 202 -75.48 -16.63 -2.61
CA GLU A 202 -74.41 -15.85 -3.25
C GLU A 202 -74.06 -14.60 -2.44
N VAL A 203 -75.05 -13.97 -1.80
CA VAL A 203 -74.84 -12.85 -0.88
C VAL A 203 -74.06 -13.30 0.36
N GLU A 204 -74.38 -14.45 0.96
CA GLU A 204 -73.63 -14.99 2.10
C GLU A 204 -72.21 -15.41 1.72
N LYS A 205 -71.99 -16.01 0.54
CA LYS A 205 -70.65 -16.31 0.02
C LYS A 205 -69.83 -15.04 -0.19
N ALA A 206 -70.42 -13.98 -0.73
CA ALA A 206 -69.75 -12.69 -0.93
C ALA A 206 -69.41 -12.01 0.41
N LYS A 207 -70.28 -12.09 1.43
CA LYS A 207 -69.97 -11.62 2.80
C LYS A 207 -68.81 -12.38 3.41
N GLN A 208 -68.78 -13.70 3.26
CA GLN A 208 -67.70 -14.54 3.78
C GLN A 208 -66.37 -14.21 3.07
N SER A 209 -66.38 -14.04 1.75
CA SER A 209 -65.20 -13.63 0.98
C SER A 209 -64.69 -12.23 1.39
N LEU A 210 -65.61 -11.26 1.58
CA LEU A 210 -65.25 -9.93 2.08
C LEU A 210 -64.64 -10.01 3.49
N LYS A 211 -65.23 -10.81 4.39
CA LYS A 211 -64.72 -11.02 5.74
C LYS A 211 -63.32 -11.63 5.74
N GLU A 212 -63.05 -12.61 4.89
CA GLU A 212 -61.73 -13.20 4.73
C GLU A 212 -60.69 -12.20 4.23
N CYS A 213 -61.05 -11.38 3.24
CA CYS A 213 -60.13 -10.35 2.72
C CYS A 213 -59.87 -9.24 3.75
N LEU A 214 -60.87 -8.88 4.55
CA LEU A 214 -60.70 -7.90 5.64
C LEU A 214 -59.92 -8.46 6.83
N SER A 215 -59.87 -9.79 6.99
CA SER A 215 -59.14 -10.45 8.08
C SER A 215 -57.65 -10.60 7.77
N ASP A 216 -57.29 -10.65 6.48
CA ASP A 216 -55.91 -10.78 6.02
C ASP A 216 -55.72 -10.02 4.70
N LEU A 217 -55.40 -8.73 4.85
CA LEU A 217 -55.30 -7.76 3.76
C LEU A 217 -54.17 -8.10 2.77
N PHE A 218 -53.18 -8.89 3.19
CA PHE A 218 -51.94 -9.16 2.44
C PHE A 218 -51.95 -10.48 1.67
N LYS A 219 -53.12 -11.10 1.51
CA LYS A 219 -53.26 -12.33 0.69
C LYS A 219 -53.21 -12.04 -0.80
N LEU A 220 -52.67 -13.00 -1.56
CA LEU A 220 -52.66 -12.98 -3.03
C LEU A 220 -54.07 -12.78 -3.62
N ASN A 221 -54.13 -11.99 -4.69
CA ASN A 221 -55.36 -11.66 -5.43
C ASN A 221 -56.43 -10.93 -4.58
N MET A 222 -56.05 -10.28 -3.47
CA MET A 222 -56.98 -9.53 -2.61
C MET A 222 -57.74 -8.46 -3.39
N LYS A 223 -57.10 -7.72 -4.29
CA LYS A 223 -57.75 -6.73 -5.16
C LYS A 223 -58.94 -7.31 -5.93
N ASP A 224 -58.72 -8.41 -6.63
CA ASP A 224 -59.74 -9.04 -7.47
C ASP A 224 -60.85 -9.67 -6.62
N ARG A 225 -60.48 -10.27 -5.47
CA ARG A 225 -61.43 -10.86 -4.52
C ARG A 225 -62.29 -9.81 -3.81
N LEU A 226 -61.70 -8.70 -3.38
CA LEU A 226 -62.41 -7.58 -2.74
C LEU A 226 -63.34 -6.91 -3.74
N SER A 227 -62.84 -6.65 -4.96
CA SER A 227 -63.63 -6.07 -6.05
C SER A 227 -64.83 -6.96 -6.41
N ALA A 228 -64.62 -8.27 -6.58
CA ALA A 228 -65.69 -9.23 -6.89
C ALA A 228 -66.72 -9.34 -5.74
N ALA A 229 -66.26 -9.38 -4.48
CA ALA A 229 -67.14 -9.43 -3.31
C ALA A 229 -67.97 -8.14 -3.17
N LEU A 230 -67.35 -6.97 -3.32
CA LEU A 230 -68.02 -5.67 -3.24
C LEU A 230 -68.97 -5.45 -4.42
N LEU A 231 -68.61 -5.88 -5.63
CA LEU A 231 -69.48 -5.83 -6.79
C LEU A 231 -70.75 -6.67 -6.55
N THR A 232 -70.58 -7.90 -6.05
CA THR A 232 -71.68 -8.83 -5.75
C THR A 232 -72.60 -8.26 -4.67
N LEU A 233 -72.03 -7.71 -3.58
CA LEU A 233 -72.80 -7.13 -2.48
C LEU A 233 -73.47 -5.80 -2.84
N SER A 234 -72.92 -5.03 -3.78
CA SER A 234 -73.52 -3.75 -4.23
C SER A 234 -74.80 -3.91 -5.04
N HIS A 235 -75.02 -5.09 -5.64
CA HIS A 235 -76.23 -5.43 -6.41
C HIS A 235 -77.23 -6.26 -5.61
N ALA A 236 -76.95 -6.56 -4.33
CA ALA A 236 -77.81 -7.37 -3.48
C ALA A 236 -79.00 -6.55 -2.93
N GLU A 237 -80.22 -6.91 -3.34
CA GLU A 237 -81.47 -6.25 -2.92
C GLU A 237 -82.05 -6.82 -1.60
N VAL A 238 -81.62 -8.02 -1.18
CA VAL A 238 -82.12 -8.73 0.00
C VAL A 238 -80.94 -9.32 0.80
N GLY A 239 -81.03 -9.36 2.14
CA GLY A 239 -80.03 -10.01 3.01
C GLY A 239 -78.95 -9.10 3.58
N LEU A 240 -78.96 -7.79 3.28
CA LEU A 240 -78.10 -6.78 3.90
C LEU A 240 -78.94 -5.80 4.72
N SER A 241 -78.41 -5.30 5.84
CA SER A 241 -79.04 -4.18 6.55
C SER A 241 -78.87 -2.86 5.78
N SER A 242 -79.73 -1.88 6.04
CA SER A 242 -79.63 -0.54 5.42
C SER A 242 -78.28 0.13 5.70
N ASP A 243 -77.71 -0.08 6.89
CA ASP A 243 -76.39 0.45 7.26
C ASP A 243 -75.26 -0.27 6.54
N GLN A 244 -75.35 -1.59 6.34
CA GLN A 244 -74.38 -2.35 5.56
C GLN A 244 -74.37 -1.90 4.10
N GLN A 245 -75.54 -1.67 3.48
CA GLN A 245 -75.64 -1.15 2.11
C GLN A 245 -75.00 0.24 1.98
N LYS A 246 -75.22 1.14 2.95
CA LYS A 246 -74.58 2.46 2.98
C LYS A 246 -73.06 2.36 3.09
N SER A 247 -72.55 1.53 4.00
CA SER A 247 -71.11 1.33 4.19
C SER A 247 -70.41 0.71 2.98
N ILE A 248 -71.03 -0.27 2.33
CA ILE A 248 -70.49 -0.89 1.12
C ILE A 248 -70.44 0.11 -0.03
N LYS A 249 -71.49 0.94 -0.18
CA LYS A 249 -71.51 1.99 -1.20
C LYS A 249 -70.44 3.06 -0.95
N ALA A 250 -70.30 3.52 0.29
CA ALA A 250 -69.28 4.50 0.67
C ALA A 250 -67.85 3.96 0.49
N PHE A 251 -67.60 2.71 0.86
CA PHE A 251 -66.29 2.08 0.65
C PHE A 251 -65.99 1.90 -0.84
N ARG A 252 -67.00 1.58 -1.65
CA ARG A 252 -66.86 1.44 -3.10
C ARG A 252 -66.50 2.75 -3.80
N GLU A 253 -67.01 3.88 -3.32
CA GLU A 253 -66.66 5.22 -3.84
C GLU A 253 -65.16 5.53 -3.66
N ASN A 254 -64.53 4.98 -2.61
CA ASN A 254 -63.10 5.18 -2.30
C ASN A 254 -62.24 3.93 -2.58
N PHE A 255 -62.78 2.91 -3.26
CA PHE A 255 -62.13 1.61 -3.38
C PHE A 255 -60.85 1.67 -4.22
N GLU A 256 -60.86 2.43 -5.32
CA GLU A 256 -59.67 2.59 -6.17
C GLU A 256 -58.54 3.32 -5.44
N ASP A 257 -58.88 4.35 -4.64
CA ASP A 257 -57.90 5.07 -3.82
C ASP A 257 -57.30 4.16 -2.74
N PHE A 258 -58.14 3.38 -2.05
CA PHE A 258 -57.68 2.39 -1.08
C PHE A 258 -56.74 1.35 -1.71
N ILE A 259 -57.09 0.82 -2.88
CA ILE A 259 -56.24 -0.16 -3.59
C ILE A 259 -54.94 0.48 -4.05
N SER A 260 -54.97 1.73 -4.50
CA SER A 260 -53.77 2.48 -4.86
C SER A 260 -52.85 2.63 -3.65
N ASP A 261 -53.35 3.15 -2.53
CA ASP A 261 -52.58 3.34 -1.29
C ASP A 261 -52.02 2.02 -0.77
N PHE A 262 -52.80 0.94 -0.84
CA PHE A 262 -52.37 -0.40 -0.42
C PHE A 262 -51.22 -0.93 -1.29
N LEU A 263 -51.34 -0.83 -2.62
CA LEU A 263 -50.28 -1.29 -3.53
C LEU A 263 -49.01 -0.44 -3.39
N THR A 264 -49.15 0.87 -3.19
CA THR A 264 -48.02 1.76 -2.87
C THR A 264 -47.37 1.36 -1.56
N PHE A 265 -48.14 1.08 -0.51
CA PHE A 265 -47.61 0.58 0.76
C PHE A 265 -46.84 -0.75 0.60
N GLU A 266 -47.40 -1.72 -0.13
CA GLU A 266 -46.71 -3.00 -0.36
C GLU A 266 -45.39 -2.81 -1.10
N GLN A 267 -45.38 -1.95 -2.11
CA GLN A 267 -44.19 -1.60 -2.87
C GLN A 267 -43.14 -0.90 -1.99
N ASP A 268 -43.54 0.12 -1.24
CA ASP A 268 -42.67 0.88 -0.34
C ASP A 268 -42.10 -0.01 0.78
N ASN A 269 -42.92 -0.93 1.31
CA ASN A 269 -42.48 -1.89 2.32
C ASN A 269 -41.48 -2.91 1.77
N ALA A 270 -41.71 -3.41 0.55
CA ALA A 270 -40.75 -4.29 -0.13
C ALA A 270 -39.43 -3.57 -0.42
N GLU A 271 -39.49 -2.30 -0.86
CA GLU A 271 -38.31 -1.47 -1.04
C GLU A 271 -37.57 -1.23 0.29
N PHE A 272 -38.29 -0.93 1.37
CA PHE A 272 -37.72 -0.77 2.70
C PHE A 272 -36.96 -2.04 3.16
N GLU A 273 -37.56 -3.22 3.05
CA GLU A 273 -36.91 -4.48 3.44
C GLU A 273 -35.68 -4.79 2.55
N LEU A 274 -35.73 -4.48 1.25
CA LEU A 274 -34.56 -4.57 0.37
C LEU A 274 -33.45 -3.62 0.78
N GLN A 275 -33.77 -2.36 1.08
CA GLN A 275 -32.79 -1.37 1.53
C GLN A 275 -32.19 -1.74 2.89
N LYS A 276 -33.00 -2.28 3.81
CA LYS A 276 -32.55 -2.79 5.10
C LYS A 276 -31.59 -3.97 4.95
N LEU A 277 -31.91 -4.94 4.08
CA LEU A 277 -31.02 -6.06 3.78
C LEU A 277 -29.68 -5.57 3.17
N ALA A 278 -29.74 -4.62 2.24
CA ALA A 278 -28.55 -4.01 1.64
C ALA A 278 -27.70 -3.29 2.69
N ARG A 279 -28.33 -2.51 3.59
CA ARG A 279 -27.66 -1.85 4.72
C ARG A 279 -26.96 -2.87 5.61
N ASP A 280 -27.63 -3.96 5.98
CA ASP A 280 -27.09 -4.99 6.86
C ASP A 280 -25.91 -5.73 6.20
N GLN A 281 -25.97 -5.97 4.89
CA GLN A 281 -24.85 -6.53 4.13
C GLN A 281 -23.62 -5.60 4.10
N VAL A 282 -23.84 -4.29 3.89
CA VAL A 282 -22.76 -3.29 3.96
C VAL A 282 -22.18 -3.22 5.37
N PHE A 283 -23.02 -3.22 6.40
CA PHE A 283 -22.58 -3.20 7.80
C PHE A 283 -21.75 -4.43 8.17
N SER A 284 -22.14 -5.62 7.71
CA SER A 284 -21.36 -6.85 7.87
C SER A 284 -19.96 -6.74 7.25
N SER A 285 -19.86 -6.10 6.07
CA SER A 285 -18.59 -5.84 5.40
C SER A 285 -17.73 -4.81 6.17
N VAL A 286 -18.34 -3.77 6.73
CA VAL A 286 -17.69 -2.79 7.62
C VAL A 286 -17.09 -3.47 8.85
N LYS A 287 -17.84 -4.37 9.50
CA LYS A 287 -17.38 -5.14 10.66
C LYS A 287 -16.18 -6.03 10.33
N LYS A 288 -16.27 -6.78 9.23
CA LYS A 288 -15.16 -7.61 8.74
C LYS A 288 -13.90 -6.78 8.45
N ASN A 289 -14.05 -5.61 7.84
CA ASN A 289 -12.91 -4.72 7.57
C ASN A 289 -12.26 -4.21 8.86
N HIS A 290 -13.05 -3.90 9.90
CA HIS A 290 -12.53 -3.51 11.20
C HIS A 290 -11.73 -4.64 11.87
N GLU A 291 -12.24 -5.87 11.84
CA GLU A 291 -11.54 -7.05 12.38
C GLU A 291 -10.21 -7.29 11.66
N ILE A 292 -10.20 -7.22 10.32
CA ILE A 292 -8.98 -7.33 9.52
C ILE A 292 -7.97 -6.25 9.89
N HIS A 293 -8.42 -5.01 10.09
CA HIS A 293 -7.54 -3.92 10.54
C HIS A 293 -6.88 -4.23 11.88
N LEU A 294 -7.65 -4.73 12.87
CA LEU A 294 -7.11 -5.10 14.17
C LEU A 294 -6.05 -6.20 14.05
N SER A 295 -6.29 -7.24 13.23
CA SER A 295 -5.29 -8.28 12.98
C SER A 295 -4.04 -7.74 12.29
N ASN A 296 -4.20 -6.87 11.29
CA ASN A 296 -3.07 -6.26 10.58
C ASN A 296 -2.24 -5.36 11.49
N ARG A 297 -2.89 -4.61 12.40
CA ARG A 297 -2.21 -3.78 13.39
C ARG A 297 -1.32 -4.62 14.32
N GLN A 298 -1.84 -5.75 14.83
CA GLN A 298 -1.04 -6.66 15.66
C GLN A 298 0.17 -7.23 14.92
N LEU A 299 0.00 -7.56 13.63
CA LEU A 299 1.10 -8.01 12.79
C LEU A 299 2.15 -6.91 12.59
N LEU A 300 1.71 -5.67 12.37
CA LEU A 300 2.62 -4.52 12.22
C LEU A 300 3.44 -4.29 13.50
N GLU A 301 2.80 -4.31 14.68
CA GLU A 301 3.49 -4.18 15.97
C GLU A 301 4.53 -5.31 16.18
N SER A 302 4.23 -6.53 15.71
CA SER A 302 5.18 -7.65 15.73
C SER A 302 6.36 -7.46 14.78
N LEU A 303 6.12 -6.89 13.59
CA LEU A 303 7.16 -6.60 12.61
C LEU A 303 8.09 -5.49 13.09
N ASP A 304 7.54 -4.44 13.71
CA ASP A 304 8.33 -3.36 14.31
C ASP A 304 9.27 -3.90 15.40
N ALA A 305 8.78 -4.83 16.23
CA ALA A 305 9.60 -5.50 17.25
C ALA A 305 10.71 -6.37 16.63
N GLU A 306 10.43 -7.09 15.54
CA GLU A 306 11.43 -7.87 14.81
C GLU A 306 12.49 -6.96 14.16
N GLU A 307 12.08 -5.83 13.58
CA GLU A 307 12.98 -4.85 12.98
C GLU A 307 13.98 -4.29 14.02
N GLU A 308 13.50 -3.93 15.21
CA GLU A 308 14.35 -3.43 16.29
C GLU A 308 15.35 -4.49 16.79
N GLU A 309 14.93 -5.76 16.91
CA GLU A 309 15.83 -6.85 17.27
C GLU A 309 16.90 -7.08 16.16
N LEU A 310 16.51 -7.02 14.89
CA LEU A 310 17.46 -7.12 13.78
C LEU A 310 18.46 -5.97 13.75
N LYS A 311 18.03 -4.73 14.05
CA LYS A 311 18.92 -3.57 14.18
C LYS A 311 19.95 -3.79 15.28
N LYS A 312 19.53 -4.31 16.43
CA LYS A 312 20.43 -4.65 17.54
C LYS A 312 21.46 -5.70 17.12
N ARG A 313 21.02 -6.80 16.50
CA ARG A 313 21.91 -7.86 16.00
C ARG A 313 22.91 -7.35 14.96
N MET A 314 22.46 -6.46 14.06
CA MET A 314 23.33 -5.81 13.09
C MET A 314 24.41 -4.96 13.77
N GLY A 315 24.05 -4.22 14.83
CA GLY A 315 25.00 -3.48 15.67
C GLY A 315 26.06 -4.39 16.30
N GLU A 316 25.66 -5.51 16.88
CA GLU A 316 26.59 -6.50 17.46
C GLU A 316 27.56 -7.07 16.42
N VAL A 317 27.05 -7.44 15.24
CA VAL A 317 27.88 -7.97 14.14
C VAL A 317 28.88 -6.91 13.67
N LYS A 318 28.46 -5.64 13.58
CA LYS A 318 29.34 -4.54 13.21
C LYS A 318 30.48 -4.36 14.22
N MET A 319 30.19 -4.38 15.52
CA MET A 319 31.22 -4.32 16.56
C MET A 319 32.21 -5.50 16.49
N ARG A 320 31.71 -6.72 16.25
CA ARG A 320 32.60 -7.89 16.07
C ARG A 320 33.51 -7.75 14.85
N LYS A 321 33.00 -7.18 13.76
CA LYS A 321 33.79 -6.91 12.55
C LYS A 321 34.89 -5.89 12.81
N GLU A 322 34.56 -4.78 13.49
CA GLU A 322 35.53 -3.74 13.86
C GLU A 322 36.64 -4.30 14.76
N LYS A 323 36.27 -5.11 15.77
CA LYS A 323 37.24 -5.81 16.61
C LYS A 323 38.16 -6.72 15.79
N LEU A 324 37.61 -7.51 14.87
CA LEU A 324 38.42 -8.42 14.05
C LEU A 324 39.40 -7.67 13.14
N ILE A 325 39.00 -6.52 12.60
CA ILE A 325 39.89 -5.66 11.81
C ILE A 325 41.05 -5.16 12.69
N SER A 326 40.77 -4.66 13.89
CA SER A 326 41.81 -4.23 14.84
C SER A 326 42.75 -5.37 15.23
N ASP A 327 42.22 -6.57 15.51
CA ASP A 327 43.03 -7.74 15.85
C ASP A 327 43.95 -8.13 14.67
N TRP A 328 43.46 -7.99 13.42
CA TRP A 328 44.26 -8.26 12.22
C TRP A 328 45.38 -7.24 12.01
N GLU A 329 45.13 -5.95 12.24
CA GLU A 329 46.15 -4.91 12.16
C GLU A 329 47.30 -5.13 13.16
N ILE A 330 46.96 -5.56 14.39
CA ILE A 330 47.95 -5.94 15.41
C ILE A 330 48.78 -7.12 14.90
N LEU A 331 48.14 -8.19 14.43
CA LEU A 331 48.82 -9.38 13.92
C LEU A 331 49.76 -9.07 12.74
N MET A 332 49.35 -8.17 11.84
CA MET A 332 50.17 -7.73 10.71
C MET A 332 51.45 -7.03 11.19
N THR A 333 51.34 -6.21 12.23
CA THR A 333 52.47 -5.50 12.85
C THR A 333 53.43 -6.49 13.50
N GLU A 334 52.92 -7.37 14.36
CA GLU A 334 53.72 -8.40 15.05
C GLU A 334 54.44 -9.33 14.05
N SER A 335 53.75 -9.73 12.97
CA SER A 335 54.33 -10.54 11.91
C SER A 335 55.47 -9.82 11.17
N GLY A 336 55.30 -8.51 10.91
CA GLY A 336 56.34 -7.67 10.33
C GLY A 336 57.59 -7.58 11.21
N GLU A 337 57.42 -7.39 12.51
CA GLU A 337 58.51 -7.35 13.48
C GLU A 337 59.22 -8.71 13.60
N ALA A 338 58.46 -9.80 13.70
CA ALA A 338 59.00 -11.15 13.77
C ALA A 338 59.85 -11.49 12.53
N LYS A 339 59.38 -11.11 11.34
CA LYS A 339 60.14 -11.27 10.09
C LYS A 339 61.45 -10.49 10.12
N SER A 340 61.43 -9.23 10.54
CA SER A 340 62.63 -8.40 10.65
C SER A 340 63.66 -9.00 11.63
N ASN A 341 63.19 -9.46 12.79
CA ASN A 341 64.01 -10.12 13.81
C ASN A 341 64.64 -11.41 13.28
N TYR A 342 63.86 -12.24 12.58
CA TYR A 342 64.36 -13.47 11.97
C TYR A 342 65.49 -13.19 10.97
N THR A 343 65.30 -12.24 10.04
CA THR A 343 66.33 -11.85 9.07
C THR A 343 67.60 -11.32 9.75
N ALA A 344 67.47 -10.60 10.86
CA ALA A 344 68.62 -10.14 11.63
C ALA A 344 69.37 -11.31 12.30
N GLN A 345 68.65 -12.31 12.83
CA GLN A 345 69.24 -13.53 13.39
C GLN A 345 69.95 -14.37 12.32
N GLU A 346 69.36 -14.52 11.14
CA GLU A 346 69.94 -15.26 10.02
C GLU A 346 71.30 -14.68 9.62
N LYS A 347 71.39 -13.35 9.51
CA LYS A 347 72.67 -12.65 9.24
C LYS A 347 73.70 -12.90 10.34
N LYS A 348 73.30 -12.88 11.62
CA LYS A 348 74.19 -13.17 12.74
C LYS A 348 74.68 -14.62 12.70
N LEU A 349 73.79 -15.56 12.36
CA LEU A 349 74.12 -16.98 12.26
C LEU A 349 75.17 -17.21 11.18
N ALA A 350 75.00 -16.63 9.98
CA ALA A 350 75.96 -16.76 8.89
C ALA A 350 77.37 -16.27 9.28
N VAL A 351 77.48 -15.18 10.05
CA VAL A 351 78.76 -14.69 10.57
C VAL A 351 79.39 -15.67 11.57
N VAL A 352 78.58 -16.29 12.43
CA VAL A 352 79.07 -17.28 13.41
C VAL A 352 79.50 -18.58 12.73
N GLU A 353 78.75 -19.03 11.73
CA GLU A 353 79.07 -20.19 10.91
C GLU A 353 80.41 -20.02 10.18
N GLU A 354 80.66 -18.84 9.60
CA GLU A 354 81.93 -18.54 8.95
C GLU A 354 83.10 -18.52 9.96
N LYS A 355 82.89 -17.94 11.15
CA LYS A 355 83.90 -17.98 12.23
C LYS A 355 84.20 -19.41 12.67
N LYS A 356 83.17 -20.27 12.77
CA LYS A 356 83.32 -21.69 13.09
C LYS A 356 84.12 -22.41 12.01
N ARG A 357 83.80 -22.19 10.73
CA ARG A 357 84.52 -22.75 9.57
C ARG A 357 86.01 -22.41 9.62
N ILE A 358 86.34 -21.14 9.85
CA ILE A 358 87.75 -20.69 9.98
C ILE A 358 88.44 -21.34 11.18
N ALA A 359 87.75 -21.48 12.32
CA ALA A 359 88.30 -22.13 13.51
C ALA A 359 88.59 -23.62 13.29
N GLU A 360 87.69 -24.34 12.60
CA GLU A 360 87.87 -25.75 12.22
C GLU A 360 89.06 -25.93 11.27
N GLU A 361 89.23 -25.05 10.28
CA GLU A 361 90.42 -25.06 9.39
C GLU A 361 91.72 -24.81 10.14
N ARG A 362 91.72 -23.90 11.13
CA ARG A 362 92.88 -23.66 12.00
C ARG A 362 93.21 -24.91 12.82
N MET A 363 92.21 -25.52 13.45
CA MET A 363 92.38 -26.75 14.25
C MET A 363 92.90 -27.92 13.41
N SER A 364 92.39 -28.08 12.19
CA SER A 364 92.86 -29.09 11.23
C SER A 364 94.35 -28.91 10.92
N ARG A 365 94.77 -27.67 10.59
CA ARG A 365 96.20 -27.35 10.36
C ARG A 365 97.08 -27.63 11.58
N SER A 366 96.65 -27.22 12.77
CA SER A 366 97.38 -27.49 14.01
C SER A 366 97.50 -28.98 14.29
N THR A 367 96.45 -29.76 14.03
CA THR A 367 96.45 -31.23 14.20
C THR A 367 97.42 -31.90 13.22
N MET A 368 97.49 -31.45 11.97
CA MET A 368 98.47 -31.94 11.00
C MET A 368 99.90 -31.61 11.42
N ALA A 369 100.16 -30.37 11.83
CA ALA A 369 101.47 -29.96 12.33
C ALA A 369 101.90 -30.77 13.57
N TRP A 370 100.98 -30.98 14.51
CA TRP A 370 101.20 -31.82 15.68
C TRP A 370 101.52 -33.26 15.31
N SER A 371 100.75 -33.86 14.40
CA SER A 371 101.00 -35.22 13.91
C SER A 371 102.37 -35.34 13.25
N SER A 372 102.76 -34.35 12.44
CA SER A 372 104.09 -34.30 11.81
C SER A 372 105.21 -34.18 12.85
N LEU A 373 105.05 -33.33 13.86
CA LEU A 373 106.01 -33.20 14.96
C LEU A 373 106.11 -34.52 15.73
N LYS A 374 104.98 -35.14 16.08
CA LYS A 374 104.94 -36.41 16.81
C LYS A 374 105.71 -37.51 16.09
N ALA A 375 105.59 -37.60 14.76
CA ALA A 375 106.30 -38.58 13.93
C ALA A 375 107.83 -38.37 13.87
N GLN A 376 108.36 -37.23 14.33
CA GLN A 376 109.80 -37.00 14.43
C GLN A 376 110.40 -37.52 15.75
N PHE A 377 109.57 -37.71 16.78
CA PHE A 377 110.00 -38.06 18.15
C PHE A 377 109.48 -39.41 18.64
N VAL A 378 108.55 -40.02 17.91
CA VAL A 378 108.00 -41.37 18.11
C VAL A 378 108.17 -42.10 16.79
#